data_AF-A0AAD7Z867-F1
#
_entry.id   AF-A0AAD7Z867-F1
#
_cell.length_a   1.000
_cell.length_b   1.000
_cell.length_c   1.000
_cell.angle_alpha   90.00
_cell.angle_beta   90.00
_cell.angle_gamma   90.00
#
_symmetry.space_group_name_H-M   'P 1'
#
loop_
_entity.id
_entity.type
_entity.pdbx_description
1 polymer ?
#
loop_
_entity_poly.entity_id
_entity_poly.type
_entity_poly.pdbx_seq_one_letter_code
_entity_poly.pdbx_strand_id
1 'polypeptide(L)'
;MRREFFNHKDRGYLKSRRPTVPTQNAITQPAFFKEMVKGQIANVLPMIIIGGWINFTFSGFVACKIPFPITLQFKDMLQRGIELRSLDASWVSSASWYFLNVFGLRSIYNLILSENEDVQQENTMATTPSEINILFKAEWETLEISEHKWNLLNIEKHLIK
;
A
#
# COMPACT_ATOMS: atom_id res chain seq x y z
N MET A 1 -20.60 31.70 0.33
CA MET A 1 -21.68 30.93 0.98
C MET A 1 -21.19 29.59 1.53
N ARG A 2 -20.67 28.66 0.70
CA ARG A 2 -20.16 27.35 1.20
C ARG A 2 -18.88 27.47 2.05
N ARG A 3 -17.91 28.29 1.65
CA ARG A 3 -16.69 28.56 2.44
C ARG A 3 -17.02 29.06 3.85
N GLU A 4 -17.98 29.97 3.94
CA GLU A 4 -18.45 30.54 5.21
C GLU A 4 -19.12 29.49 6.11
N PHE A 5 -19.92 28.59 5.52
CA PHE A 5 -20.55 27.47 6.24
C PHE A 5 -19.54 26.48 6.83
N PHE A 6 -18.43 26.21 6.14
CA PHE A 6 -17.40 25.28 6.61
C PHE A 6 -16.42 25.93 7.61
N ASN A 7 -16.01 27.18 7.39
CA ASN A 7 -14.95 27.85 8.15
C ASN A 7 -15.42 28.80 9.26
N HIS A 8 -16.73 28.98 9.44
CA HIS A 8 -17.26 29.86 10.50
C HIS A 8 -16.65 29.53 11.88
N LYS A 9 -16.21 30.57 12.60
CA LYS A 9 -15.48 30.42 13.87
C LYS A 9 -16.26 29.66 14.95
N ASP A 10 -17.59 29.86 15.01
CA ASP A 10 -18.43 29.30 16.08
C ASP A 10 -19.38 28.18 15.62
N ARG A 11 -19.75 28.14 14.33
CA ARG A 11 -20.68 27.15 13.76
C ARG A 11 -20.15 26.38 12.56
N GLY A 12 -18.88 26.56 12.21
CA GLY A 12 -18.26 25.91 11.07
C GLY A 12 -18.27 24.39 11.23
N TYR A 13 -18.71 23.68 10.20
CA TYR A 13 -18.79 22.21 10.23
C TYR A 13 -17.43 21.55 10.55
N LEU A 14 -16.32 22.17 10.11
CA LEU A 14 -14.95 21.69 10.36
C LEU A 14 -14.45 21.97 11.79
N LYS A 15 -15.09 22.90 12.51
CA LYS A 15 -14.80 23.25 13.91
C LYS A 15 -15.82 22.67 14.90
N SER A 16 -16.96 22.17 14.42
CA SER A 16 -18.02 21.64 15.28
C SER A 16 -17.50 20.45 16.08
N ARG A 17 -17.48 20.61 17.41
CA ARG A 17 -17.02 19.59 18.35
C ARG A 17 -18.03 18.45 18.38
N ARG A 18 -17.75 17.39 17.64
CA ARG A 18 -18.50 16.13 17.74
C ARG A 18 -18.12 15.40 19.03
N PRO A 19 -19.01 14.56 19.58
CA PRO A 19 -18.65 13.68 20.68
C PRO A 19 -17.40 12.90 20.27
N THR A 20 -16.35 13.05 21.06
CA THR A 20 -15.13 12.25 20.96
C THR A 20 -15.55 10.80 21.05
N VAL A 21 -15.62 10.08 19.92
CA VAL A 21 -15.54 8.62 19.97
C VAL A 21 -14.20 8.36 20.68
N PRO A 22 -14.18 7.68 21.83
CA PRO A 22 -13.02 7.69 22.73
C PRO A 22 -11.77 7.17 22.02
N THR A 23 -10.99 8.11 21.49
CA THR A 23 -9.85 7.88 20.60
C THR A 23 -8.53 7.97 21.33
N GLN A 24 -8.57 8.07 22.66
CA GLN A 24 -7.35 7.98 23.46
C GLN A 24 -6.76 6.57 23.48
N ASN A 25 -7.46 5.58 22.91
CA ASN A 25 -6.98 4.21 22.80
C ASN A 25 -7.03 3.61 21.38
N ALA A 26 -7.11 4.38 20.29
CA ALA A 26 -7.18 3.77 18.95
C ALA A 26 -5.85 3.11 18.51
N ILE A 27 -4.72 3.56 19.06
CA ILE A 27 -3.38 2.97 18.81
C ILE A 27 -3.07 1.88 19.85
N THR A 28 -3.58 2.01 21.08
CA THR A 28 -3.40 1.02 22.18
C THR A 28 -4.49 -0.03 22.24
N GLN A 29 -5.54 0.05 21.42
CA GLN A 29 -6.53 -1.03 21.31
C GLN A 29 -5.96 -2.12 20.42
N PRO A 30 -5.56 -3.28 20.98
CA PRO A 30 -5.11 -4.41 20.19
C PRO A 30 -6.15 -4.87 19.17
N ALA A 31 -7.44 -4.50 19.28
CA ALA A 31 -8.48 -4.84 18.33
C ALA A 31 -8.27 -4.19 16.94
N PHE A 32 -8.04 -2.88 16.88
CA PHE A 32 -7.86 -2.17 15.59
C PHE A 32 -6.54 -2.56 14.91
N PHE A 33 -5.47 -2.67 15.69
CA PHE A 33 -4.19 -3.20 15.19
C PHE A 33 -4.35 -4.65 14.70
N LYS A 34 -5.10 -5.50 15.42
CA LYS A 34 -5.39 -6.88 14.99
C LYS A 34 -6.14 -6.91 13.67
N GLU A 35 -7.10 -6.02 13.43
CA GLU A 35 -7.86 -6.01 12.18
C GLU A 35 -7.00 -5.60 10.98
N MET A 36 -6.18 -4.55 11.14
CA MET A 36 -5.24 -4.11 10.10
C MET A 36 -4.17 -5.17 9.80
N VAL A 37 -3.57 -5.71 10.85
CA VAL A 37 -2.53 -6.74 10.74
C VAL A 37 -3.12 -8.05 10.23
N LYS A 38 -4.35 -8.43 10.60
CA LYS A 38 -5.02 -9.62 10.08
C LYS A 38 -5.23 -9.51 8.57
N GLY A 39 -5.59 -8.34 8.05
CA GLY A 39 -5.71 -8.11 6.61
C GLY A 39 -4.38 -8.29 5.87
N GLN A 40 -3.30 -7.74 6.41
CA GLN A 40 -1.96 -7.90 5.82
C GLN A 40 -1.43 -9.33 5.95
N ILE A 41 -1.61 -9.97 7.10
CA ILE A 41 -1.21 -11.35 7.35
C ILE A 41 -2.01 -12.32 6.46
N ALA A 42 -3.30 -12.10 6.25
CA ALA A 42 -4.10 -13.00 5.41
C ALA A 42 -3.56 -13.12 3.98
N ASN A 43 -2.95 -12.05 3.45
CA ASN A 43 -2.34 -12.05 2.12
C ASN A 43 -0.90 -12.61 2.13
N VAL A 44 -0.13 -12.35 3.19
CA VAL A 44 1.29 -12.74 3.27
C VAL A 44 1.49 -14.16 3.80
N LEU A 45 0.59 -14.64 4.67
CA LEU A 45 0.71 -15.93 5.34
C LEU A 45 0.72 -17.11 4.35
N PRO A 46 -0.19 -17.19 3.35
CA PRO A 46 -0.16 -18.25 2.35
C PRO A 46 1.16 -18.25 1.58
N MET A 47 1.66 -17.06 1.23
CA MET A 47 2.92 -16.90 0.49
C MET A 47 4.11 -17.46 1.26
N ILE A 48 4.19 -17.21 2.56
CA ILE A 48 5.27 -17.72 3.42
C ILE A 48 5.16 -19.23 3.64
N ILE A 49 3.95 -19.75 3.89
CA ILE A 49 3.74 -21.19 4.11
C ILE A 49 4.16 -21.99 2.88
N ILE A 50 3.71 -21.58 1.69
CA ILE A 50 4.07 -22.25 0.42
C ILE A 50 5.57 -22.14 0.16
N GLY A 51 6.16 -20.95 0.39
CA GLY A 51 7.61 -20.76 0.25
C GLY A 51 8.43 -21.65 1.20
N GLY A 52 7.96 -21.81 2.44
CA GLY A 52 8.55 -22.72 3.42
C GLY A 52 8.42 -24.19 3.03
N TRP A 53 7.26 -24.59 2.52
CA TRP A 53 7.02 -25.94 2.01
C TRP A 53 7.94 -26.27 0.82
N ILE A 54 8.06 -25.35 -0.14
CA ILE A 54 8.99 -25.51 -1.28
C ILE A 54 10.42 -25.60 -0.77
N ASN A 55 10.82 -24.77 0.20
CA ASN A 55 12.16 -24.85 0.76
C ASN A 55 12.42 -26.17 1.49
N PHE A 56 11.41 -26.79 2.11
CA PHE A 56 11.54 -28.09 2.79
C PHE A 56 11.59 -29.26 1.80
N THR A 57 10.65 -29.34 0.85
CA THR A 57 10.56 -30.45 -0.12
C THR A 57 11.63 -30.37 -1.20
N PHE A 58 12.00 -29.16 -1.59
CA PHE A 58 12.86 -28.90 -2.74
C PHE A 58 14.18 -28.20 -2.38
N SER A 59 14.76 -28.57 -1.23
CA SER A 59 16.09 -28.14 -0.79
C SER A 59 17.20 -28.92 -1.48
N GLY A 60 18.41 -28.35 -1.58
CA GLY A 60 19.60 -29.09 -2.02
C GLY A 60 19.85 -29.10 -3.53
N PHE A 61 19.00 -28.48 -4.35
CA PHE A 61 19.19 -28.43 -5.80
C PHE A 61 19.06 -27.03 -6.39
N VAL A 62 19.61 -26.91 -7.60
CA VAL A 62 19.59 -25.70 -8.43
C VAL A 62 18.39 -25.77 -9.37
N ALA A 63 17.54 -24.76 -9.36
CA ALA A 63 16.32 -24.73 -10.17
C ALA A 63 16.57 -24.13 -11.57
N CYS A 64 17.19 -22.95 -11.64
CA CYS A 64 17.46 -22.29 -12.92
C CYS A 64 18.69 -21.38 -12.85
N LYS A 65 19.17 -20.98 -14.03
CA LYS A 65 20.19 -19.95 -14.20
C LYS A 65 19.54 -18.67 -14.73
N ILE A 66 19.79 -17.57 -14.06
CA ILE A 66 19.34 -16.26 -14.49
C ILE A 66 20.28 -15.70 -15.58
N PRO A 67 19.75 -15.08 -16.66
CA PRO A 67 20.55 -14.62 -17.80
C PRO A 67 21.27 -13.27 -17.59
N PHE A 68 21.31 -12.75 -16.36
CA PHE A 68 21.98 -11.50 -16.00
C PHE A 68 22.87 -11.69 -14.77
N PRO A 69 24.00 -10.96 -14.68
CA PRO A 69 24.92 -11.08 -13.56
C PRO A 69 24.28 -10.55 -12.28
N ILE A 70 24.32 -11.35 -11.21
CA ILE A 70 23.83 -10.98 -9.88
C ILE A 70 24.99 -10.74 -8.92
N THR A 71 24.84 -9.79 -8.00
CA THR A 71 25.87 -9.48 -7.00
C THR A 71 25.97 -10.61 -5.96
N LEU A 72 27.19 -10.84 -5.47
CA LEU A 72 27.49 -11.86 -4.45
C LEU A 72 26.69 -11.70 -3.14
N GLN A 73 26.20 -10.50 -2.83
CA GLN A 73 25.40 -10.24 -1.64
C GLN A 73 24.05 -10.95 -1.65
N PHE A 74 23.49 -11.20 -2.84
CA PHE A 74 22.24 -11.95 -2.97
C PHE A 74 22.46 -13.46 -2.98
N LYS A 75 23.72 -13.94 -2.97
CA LYS A 75 24.03 -15.37 -3.07
C LYS A 75 23.41 -16.17 -1.92
N ASP A 76 23.59 -15.72 -0.68
CA ASP A 76 23.06 -16.43 0.49
C ASP A 76 21.52 -16.46 0.50
N MET A 77 20.89 -15.43 -0.06
CA MET A 77 19.44 -15.38 -0.23
C MET A 77 18.98 -16.33 -1.34
N LEU A 78 19.64 -16.29 -2.49
CA LEU A 78 19.23 -17.00 -3.71
C LEU A 78 19.58 -18.49 -3.68
N GLN A 79 20.65 -18.86 -3.00
CA GLN A 79 21.18 -20.23 -2.91
C GLN A 79 20.88 -20.89 -1.57
N ARG A 80 19.85 -20.40 -0.86
CA ARG A 80 19.45 -20.99 0.42
C ARG A 80 19.15 -22.48 0.25
N GLY A 81 19.89 -23.33 0.97
CA GLY A 81 19.80 -24.78 0.88
C GLY A 81 20.78 -25.45 -0.09
N ILE A 82 21.76 -24.72 -0.65
CA ILE A 82 22.81 -25.26 -1.53
C ILE A 82 24.18 -24.99 -0.86
N GLU A 83 25.00 -26.04 -0.67
CA GLU A 83 26.28 -25.92 0.07
C GLU A 83 27.51 -25.67 -0.84
N LEU A 84 27.32 -25.35 -2.12
CA LEU A 84 28.43 -25.14 -3.06
C LEU A 84 28.94 -23.69 -3.05
N ARG A 85 30.04 -23.45 -2.33
CA ARG A 85 30.69 -22.13 -2.25
C ARG A 85 31.26 -21.61 -3.57
N SER A 86 31.66 -22.48 -4.48
CA SER A 86 32.21 -22.12 -5.80
C SER A 86 31.16 -21.79 -6.86
N LEU A 87 29.87 -22.00 -6.56
CA LEU A 87 28.80 -21.76 -7.52
C LEU A 87 28.61 -20.26 -7.77
N ASP A 88 28.42 -19.89 -9.03
CA ASP A 88 28.13 -18.49 -9.41
C ASP A 88 26.75 -18.05 -8.89
N ALA A 89 26.60 -16.78 -8.52
CA ALA A 89 25.36 -16.21 -7.94
C ALA A 89 24.17 -16.21 -8.92
N SER A 90 24.44 -16.41 -10.22
CA SER A 90 23.44 -16.55 -11.28
C SER A 90 22.58 -17.82 -11.14
N TRP A 91 23.05 -18.81 -10.37
CA TRP A 91 22.32 -20.05 -10.11
C TRP A 91 21.43 -19.91 -8.88
N VAL A 92 20.17 -20.30 -9.02
CA VAL A 92 19.11 -19.99 -8.06
C VAL A 92 18.46 -21.26 -7.53
N SER A 93 18.17 -21.29 -6.24
CA SER A 93 17.45 -22.40 -5.59
C SER A 93 15.94 -22.34 -5.87
N SER A 94 15.25 -23.43 -5.60
CA SER A 94 13.81 -23.58 -5.79
C SER A 94 12.98 -22.54 -5.02
N ALA A 95 13.38 -22.20 -3.79
CA ALA A 95 12.67 -21.22 -2.97
C ALA A 95 12.76 -19.80 -3.56
N SER A 96 13.94 -19.46 -4.06
CA SER A 96 14.22 -18.17 -4.69
C SER A 96 13.51 -18.03 -6.04
N TRP A 97 13.43 -19.13 -6.80
CA TRP A 97 12.61 -19.20 -8.02
C TRP A 97 11.13 -18.96 -7.72
N TYR A 98 10.60 -19.55 -6.64
CA TYR A 98 9.23 -19.28 -6.20
C TYR A 98 9.00 -17.80 -5.87
N PHE A 99 9.88 -17.17 -5.09
CA PHE A 99 9.74 -15.74 -4.78
C PHE A 99 9.78 -14.86 -6.03
N LEU A 100 10.64 -15.18 -7.00
CA LEU A 100 10.71 -14.48 -8.28
C LEU A 100 9.36 -14.57 -9.02
N ASN A 101 8.75 -15.75 -9.08
CA ASN A 101 7.43 -15.94 -9.67
C ASN A 101 6.35 -15.16 -8.90
N VAL A 102 6.33 -15.18 -7.57
CA VAL A 102 5.30 -14.44 -6.81
C VAL A 102 5.40 -12.93 -7.04
N PHE A 103 6.60 -12.37 -7.06
CA PHE A 103 6.77 -10.92 -7.31
C PHE A 103 6.49 -10.54 -8.77
N GLY A 104 6.93 -11.34 -9.74
CA GLY A 104 6.75 -11.06 -11.16
C GLY A 104 5.32 -11.26 -11.66
N LEU A 105 4.64 -12.31 -11.16
CA LEU A 105 3.30 -12.65 -11.63
C LEU A 105 2.22 -11.69 -11.13
N ARG A 106 2.45 -10.90 -10.08
CA ARG A 106 1.45 -9.94 -9.57
C ARG A 106 0.99 -8.96 -10.66
N SER A 107 1.91 -8.47 -11.49
CA SER A 107 1.57 -7.58 -12.61
C SER A 107 0.74 -8.29 -13.68
N ILE A 108 0.99 -9.58 -13.89
CA ILE A 108 0.28 -10.39 -14.89
C ILE A 108 -1.12 -10.74 -14.38
N TYR A 109 -1.25 -11.09 -13.10
CA TYR A 109 -2.56 -11.29 -12.46
C TYR A 109 -3.40 -10.03 -12.52
N ASN A 110 -2.81 -8.87 -12.26
CA ASN A 110 -3.51 -7.60 -12.44
C ASN A 110 -3.95 -7.44 -13.90
N LEU A 111 -3.10 -7.67 -14.90
CA LEU A 111 -3.50 -7.53 -16.30
C LEU A 111 -4.64 -8.47 -16.70
N ILE A 112 -4.62 -9.72 -16.23
CA ILE A 112 -5.63 -10.73 -16.55
C ILE A 112 -6.94 -10.48 -15.81
N LEU A 113 -6.88 -9.98 -14.58
CA LEU A 113 -8.05 -9.81 -13.70
C LEU A 113 -8.61 -8.38 -13.69
N SER A 114 -7.84 -7.38 -14.17
CA SER A 114 -8.22 -5.95 -14.20
C SER A 114 -9.36 -5.64 -15.17
N GLU A 115 -9.84 -6.59 -15.97
CA GLU A 115 -11.06 -6.42 -16.74
C GLU A 115 -12.34 -6.64 -15.91
N ASN A 116 -12.23 -7.30 -14.74
CA ASN A 116 -13.40 -7.67 -13.93
C ASN A 116 -13.45 -7.02 -12.55
N GLU A 117 -12.34 -6.52 -12.03
CA GLU A 117 -12.31 -5.88 -10.73
C GLU A 117 -11.47 -4.61 -10.81
N ASP A 118 -12.13 -3.46 -10.67
CA ASP A 118 -11.55 -2.34 -9.93
C ASP A 118 -11.13 -2.91 -8.57
N VAL A 119 -9.95 -3.51 -8.52
CA VAL A 119 -9.32 -3.91 -7.27
C VAL A 119 -8.96 -2.59 -6.61
N GLN A 120 -9.95 -2.01 -5.93
CA GLN A 120 -9.85 -1.08 -4.82
C GLN A 120 -9.09 -1.78 -3.69
N GLN A 121 -7.86 -2.16 -4.00
CA GLN A 121 -6.77 -2.30 -3.07
C GLN A 121 -5.88 -1.05 -3.25
N GLU A 122 -6.52 0.11 -3.47
CA GLU A 122 -6.15 1.21 -2.60
C GLU A 122 -6.24 0.62 -1.20
N ASN A 123 -5.10 0.54 -0.52
CA ASN A 123 -5.08 0.71 0.91
C ASN A 123 -5.97 1.93 1.16
N THR A 124 -7.27 1.74 1.38
CA THR A 124 -8.04 2.65 2.19
C THR A 124 -7.31 2.55 3.51
N MET A 125 -6.33 3.43 3.70
CA MET A 125 -5.85 3.81 5.00
C MET A 125 -7.12 4.17 5.72
N ALA A 126 -7.64 3.22 6.48
CA ALA A 126 -8.79 3.42 7.33
C ALA A 126 -8.31 4.50 8.28
N THR A 127 -8.60 5.75 7.93
CA THR A 127 -8.19 6.93 8.69
C THR A 127 -8.67 6.67 10.08
N THR A 128 -7.74 6.50 11.00
CA THR A 128 -8.10 6.21 12.38
C THR A 128 -8.97 7.36 12.87
N PRO A 129 -9.95 7.15 13.76
CA PRO A 129 -10.81 8.26 14.18
C PRO A 129 -10.03 9.40 14.86
N SER A 130 -8.77 9.15 15.28
CA SER A 130 -7.78 10.14 15.72
C SER A 130 -7.23 11.00 14.57
N GLU A 131 -6.98 10.42 13.40
CA GLU A 131 -6.50 11.12 12.21
C GLU A 131 -7.59 12.01 11.59
N ILE A 132 -8.87 11.71 11.81
CA ILE A 132 -10.00 12.52 11.32
C ILE A 132 -9.95 13.96 11.86
N ASN A 133 -9.59 14.15 13.14
CA ASN A 133 -9.47 15.49 13.72
C ASN A 133 -8.28 16.28 13.15
N ILE A 134 -7.17 15.58 12.88
CA ILE A 134 -5.97 16.19 12.26
C ILE A 134 -6.30 16.58 10.82
N LEU A 135 -6.96 15.69 10.08
CA LEU A 135 -7.40 15.93 8.71
C LEU A 135 -8.38 17.10 8.62
N PHE A 136 -9.36 17.20 9.52
CA PHE A 136 -10.29 18.34 9.54
C PHE A 136 -9.62 19.66 9.87
N LYS A 137 -8.60 19.65 10.74
CA LYS A 137 -7.80 20.85 11.01
C LYS A 137 -6.99 21.27 9.78
N ALA A 138 -6.34 20.32 9.12
CA ALA A 138 -5.57 20.58 7.90
C ALA A 138 -6.47 21.10 6.75
N GLU A 139 -7.66 20.53 6.59
CA GLU A 139 -8.65 21.01 5.63
C GLU A 139 -9.17 22.42 5.99
N TRP A 140 -9.39 22.70 7.27
CA TRP A 140 -9.81 24.04 7.72
C TRP A 140 -8.76 25.11 7.39
N GLU A 141 -7.48 24.84 7.69
CA GLU A 141 -6.33 25.72 7.39
C GLU A 141 -6.18 25.93 5.87
N THR A 142 -6.33 24.86 5.09
CA THR A 142 -6.26 24.92 3.61
C THR A 142 -7.41 25.77 3.04
N LEU A 143 -8.63 25.57 3.55
CA LEU A 143 -9.82 26.27 3.08
C LEU A 143 -9.81 27.75 3.50
N GLU A 144 -9.10 28.11 4.57
CA GLU A 144 -8.90 29.50 5.01
C GLU A 144 -8.04 30.29 4.01
N ILE A 145 -7.02 29.65 3.43
CA ILE A 145 -6.11 30.26 2.45
C ILE A 145 -6.71 30.21 1.03
N SER A 146 -7.71 29.35 0.79
CA SER A 146 -8.31 29.18 -0.54
C SER A 146 -9.05 30.44 -1.02
N GLU A 147 -8.61 30.98 -2.15
CA GLU A 147 -9.27 32.09 -2.84
C GLU A 147 -10.19 31.61 -3.97
N HIS A 148 -11.32 32.30 -4.14
CA HIS A 148 -12.25 31.99 -5.20
C HIS A 148 -11.72 32.48 -6.55
N LYS A 149 -11.23 31.56 -7.39
CA LYS A 149 -10.89 31.84 -8.78
C LYS A 149 -12.11 31.60 -9.68
N TRP A 150 -12.72 32.67 -10.18
CA TRP A 150 -13.86 32.54 -11.07
C TRP A 150 -13.41 32.24 -12.50
N ASN A 151 -13.52 30.98 -12.91
CA ASN A 151 -13.09 30.52 -14.24
C ASN A 151 -14.01 30.89 -15.41
N LEU A 152 -15.20 31.45 -15.15
CA LEU A 152 -16.14 31.85 -16.21
C LEU A 152 -15.95 33.31 -16.65
N LEU A 153 -15.09 34.07 -15.97
CA LEU A 153 -14.72 35.42 -16.41
C LEU A 153 -13.95 35.34 -17.74
N ASN A 154 -14.46 36.01 -18.77
CA ASN A 154 -13.96 36.00 -20.14
C ASN A 154 -14.20 34.70 -20.94
N ILE A 155 -15.11 33.83 -20.52
CA ILE A 155 -15.41 32.60 -21.28
C ILE A 155 -15.96 32.91 -22.69
N GLU A 156 -16.71 34.01 -22.83
CA GLU A 156 -17.23 34.49 -24.12
C GLU A 156 -16.12 34.79 -25.14
N LYS A 157 -14.99 35.35 -24.67
CA LYS A 157 -13.82 35.62 -25.53
C LYS A 157 -13.06 34.34 -25.91
N HIS A 158 -13.15 33.30 -25.07
CA HIS A 158 -12.53 32.00 -25.33
C HIS A 158 -13.40 31.13 -26.24
N LEU A 159 -14.72 31.36 -26.26
CA LEU A 159 -15.72 30.65 -27.07
C LEU A 159 -15.82 31.17 -28.51
N ILE A 160 -15.50 32.45 -28.74
CA ILE A 160 -15.57 33.12 -30.05
C ILE A 160 -14.26 32.94 -30.86
N LYS A 161 -13.21 32.37 -30.27
CA LYS A 161 -11.94 32.05 -30.93
C LYS A 161 -11.91 30.58 -31.33
#